data_AF-A0A958K4A7-F1
#
_entry.id   AF-A0A958K4A7-F1
#
_cell.length_a   1.000
_cell.length_b   1.000
_cell.length_c   1.000
_cell.angle_alpha   90.00
_cell.angle_beta   90.00
_cell.angle_gamma   90.00
#
_symmetry.space_group_name_H-M   'P 1'
#
loop_
_entity.id
_entity.type
_entity.pdbx_description
1 polymer ?
#
loop_
_entity_poly.entity_id
_entity_poly.type
_entity_poly.pdbx_seq_one_letter_code
_entity_poly.pdbx_strand_id
1 'polypeptide(L)'
;MLNRGYPPRYADGFEDGYHSGKRAAGNMFEDLKKDVYRFEEDREYAQGWNDGFNQSKGEQESWDRNVSRNLQEEQLYEMRRRNERSEHRELEREALRGIDTSGLGNLGR
;
A
#
# COMPACT_ATOMS: atom_id res chain seq x y z
N MET A 1 3.88 23.65 12.38
CA MET A 1 3.28 24.84 11.76
C MET A 1 3.71 26.12 12.47
N LEU A 2 3.41 26.28 13.76
CA LEU A 2 3.70 27.50 14.53
C LEU A 2 5.18 27.94 14.47
N ASN A 3 6.12 27.02 14.72
CA ASN A 3 7.56 27.32 14.65
C ASN A 3 8.08 27.66 13.23
N ARG A 4 7.26 27.47 12.20
CA ARG A 4 7.57 27.82 10.80
C ARG A 4 6.89 29.14 10.37
N GLY A 5 6.29 29.87 11.30
CA GLY A 5 5.67 31.18 11.06
C GLY A 5 4.24 31.15 10.51
N TYR A 6 3.59 29.98 10.50
CA TYR A 6 2.19 29.88 10.06
C TYR A 6 1.23 30.46 11.11
N PRO A 7 0.12 31.11 10.71
CA PRO A 7 -0.90 31.58 11.63
C PRO A 7 -1.43 30.45 12.52
N PRO A 8 -1.68 30.68 13.82
CA PRO A 8 -2.19 29.64 14.70
C PRO A 8 -3.50 29.00 14.21
N ARG A 9 -4.43 29.79 13.69
CA ARG A 9 -5.69 29.29 13.15
C ARG A 9 -5.50 28.37 11.96
N TYR A 10 -4.55 28.69 11.07
CA TYR A 10 -4.14 27.80 9.98
C TYR A 10 -3.52 26.50 10.51
N ALA A 11 -2.67 26.59 11.54
CA ALA A 11 -2.02 25.42 12.13
C ALA A 11 -3.04 24.43 12.71
N ASP A 12 -4.02 24.93 13.47
CA ASP A 12 -5.12 24.12 14.01
C ASP A 12 -5.91 23.44 12.89
N GLY A 13 -6.32 24.23 11.89
CA GLY A 13 -7.07 23.73 10.75
C GLY A 13 -6.32 22.63 10.02
N PHE A 14 -5.02 22.83 9.78
CA PHE A 14 -4.19 21.84 9.11
C PHE A 14 -4.12 20.52 9.88
N GLU A 15 -3.94 20.55 11.20
CA GLU A 15 -3.89 19.33 12.00
C GLU A 15 -5.21 18.57 11.93
N ASP A 16 -6.34 19.26 12.10
CA ASP A 16 -7.69 18.68 11.99
C ASP A 16 -7.97 18.12 10.58
N GLY A 17 -7.55 18.85 9.55
CA GLY A 17 -7.63 18.42 8.16
C GLY A 17 -6.80 17.17 7.90
N TYR A 18 -5.56 17.11 8.42
CA TYR A 18 -4.64 16.00 8.22
C TYR A 18 -5.15 14.68 8.82
N HIS A 19 -5.75 14.72 10.02
CA HIS A 19 -6.43 13.54 10.58
C HIS A 19 -7.64 13.13 9.75
N SER A 20 -8.46 14.12 9.35
CA SER A 20 -9.65 13.91 8.54
C SER A 20 -9.37 13.29 7.17
N GLY A 21 -8.30 13.70 6.50
CA GLY A 21 -7.92 13.19 5.19
C GLY A 21 -7.46 11.74 5.24
N LYS A 22 -6.69 11.34 6.26
CA LYS A 22 -6.36 9.92 6.49
C LYS A 22 -7.60 9.07 6.73
N ARG A 23 -8.54 9.55 7.55
CA ARG A 23 -9.82 8.86 7.80
C ARG A 23 -10.60 8.70 6.50
N ALA A 24 -10.67 9.75 5.68
CA ALA A 24 -11.34 9.71 4.37
C ALA A 24 -10.66 8.78 3.37
N ALA A 25 -9.36 8.56 3.48
CA ALA A 25 -8.61 7.56 2.71
C ALA A 25 -8.74 6.12 3.25
N GLY A 26 -9.55 5.90 4.29
CA GLY A 26 -9.83 4.56 4.82
C GLY A 26 -8.99 4.16 6.04
N ASN A 27 -8.18 5.07 6.60
CA ASN A 27 -7.50 4.78 7.85
C ASN A 27 -8.52 4.66 9.00
N MET A 28 -8.61 3.47 9.60
CA MET A 28 -9.59 3.17 10.65
C MET A 28 -9.21 3.69 12.03
N PHE A 29 -7.96 4.12 12.23
CA PHE A 29 -7.44 4.59 13.52
C PHE A 29 -7.48 6.12 13.68
N GLU A 30 -7.96 6.81 12.65
CA GLU A 30 -8.02 8.26 12.61
C GLU A 30 -9.48 8.73 12.71
N ASP A 31 -9.70 9.84 13.41
CA ASP A 31 -11.01 10.45 13.54
C ASP A 31 -11.21 11.59 12.53
N LEU A 32 -12.46 11.80 12.12
CA LEU A 32 -12.85 13.01 11.42
C LEU A 32 -12.85 14.17 12.42
N LYS A 33 -11.94 15.13 12.22
CA LYS A 33 -11.86 16.35 13.02
C LYS A 33 -12.22 17.55 12.16
N LYS A 34 -13.38 18.14 12.42
CA LYS A 34 -13.80 19.36 11.73
C LYS A 34 -14.69 20.20 12.63
N ASP A 35 -14.16 21.31 13.13
CA ASP A 35 -14.98 22.40 13.66
C ASP A 35 -15.70 23.10 12.50
N VAL A 36 -17.00 22.83 12.35
CA VAL A 36 -17.82 23.35 11.25
C VAL A 36 -17.95 24.87 11.33
N TYR A 37 -18.13 25.42 12.52
CA TYR A 37 -18.30 26.86 12.70
C TYR A 37 -17.02 27.60 12.31
N ARG A 38 -15.85 27.14 12.79
CA ARG A 38 -14.57 27.71 12.37
C ARG A 38 -14.31 27.52 10.89
N PHE A 39 -14.72 26.38 10.31
CA PHE A 39 -14.55 26.16 8.88
C PHE A 39 -15.33 27.17 8.01
N GLU A 40 -16.47 27.66 8.50
CA GLU A 40 -17.30 28.64 7.79
C GLU A 40 -16.83 30.08 8.03
N GLU A 41 -16.46 30.42 9.27
CA GLU A 41 -16.20 31.81 9.69
C GLU A 41 -14.70 32.19 9.69
N ASP A 42 -13.80 31.23 9.87
CA ASP A 42 -12.35 31.45 10.00
C ASP A 42 -11.62 30.95 8.75
N ARG A 43 -11.30 31.89 7.85
CA ARG A 43 -10.61 31.60 6.59
C ARG A 43 -9.25 30.93 6.77
N GLU A 44 -8.50 31.26 7.82
CA GLU A 44 -7.18 30.67 8.06
C GLU A 44 -7.33 29.20 8.46
N TYR A 45 -8.26 28.92 9.37
CA TYR A 45 -8.60 27.54 9.76
C TYR A 45 -9.14 26.74 8.56
N ALA A 46 -10.08 27.29 7.80
CA ALA A 46 -10.65 26.61 6.65
C ALA A 46 -9.60 26.27 5.59
N GLN A 47 -8.67 27.21 5.32
CA GLN A 47 -7.56 26.96 4.41
C GLN A 47 -6.64 25.85 4.93
N GLY A 48 -6.21 25.95 6.20
CA GLY A 48 -5.39 24.91 6.82
C GLY A 48 -6.04 23.54 6.73
N TRP A 49 -7.34 23.45 7.06
CA TRP A 49 -8.10 22.21 7.00
C TRP A 49 -8.12 21.58 5.61
N ASN A 50 -8.40 22.37 4.57
CA ASN A 50 -8.39 21.87 3.20
C ASN A 50 -6.99 21.40 2.77
N ASP A 51 -5.95 22.14 3.12
CA ASP A 51 -4.56 21.79 2.77
C ASP A 51 -4.14 20.47 3.44
N GLY A 52 -4.36 20.35 4.76
CA GLY A 52 -4.04 19.14 5.52
C GLY A 52 -4.85 17.92 5.07
N PHE A 53 -6.14 18.12 4.76
CA PHE A 53 -7.03 17.07 4.25
C PHE A 53 -6.53 16.52 2.91
N ASN A 54 -6.27 17.40 1.94
CA ASN A 54 -5.84 16.99 0.61
C ASN A 54 -4.47 16.31 0.66
N GLN A 55 -3.55 16.83 1.48
CA GLN A 55 -2.22 16.25 1.64
C GLN A 55 -2.30 14.82 2.18
N SER A 56 -2.90 14.64 3.36
CA SER A 56 -2.94 13.33 4.02
C SER A 56 -3.73 12.29 3.23
N LYS A 57 -4.85 12.69 2.61
CA LYS A 57 -5.63 11.80 1.75
C LYS A 57 -4.80 11.32 0.57
N GLY A 58 -4.12 12.23 -0.12
CA GLY A 58 -3.26 11.90 -1.25
C GLY A 58 -2.06 11.02 -0.86
N GLU A 59 -1.42 11.31 0.28
CA GLU A 59 -0.34 10.50 0.84
C GLU A 59 -0.79 9.06 1.12
N GLN A 60 -1.92 8.89 1.82
CA GLN A 60 -2.46 7.57 2.17
C GLN A 60 -2.87 6.79 0.92
N GLU A 61 -3.61 7.39 -0.01
CA GLU A 61 -4.01 6.72 -1.26
C GLU A 61 -2.80 6.33 -2.11
N SER A 62 -1.74 7.16 -2.14
CA SER A 62 -0.51 6.84 -2.83
C SER A 62 0.21 5.66 -2.19
N TRP A 63 0.28 5.65 -0.86
CA TRP A 63 0.84 4.53 -0.11
C TRP A 63 0.07 3.23 -0.37
N ASP A 64 -1.26 3.25 -0.29
CA ASP A 64 -2.11 2.08 -0.55
C ASP A 64 -1.93 1.53 -1.97
N ARG A 65 -1.84 2.42 -2.97
CA ARG A 65 -1.53 2.03 -4.36
C ARG A 65 -0.16 1.37 -4.46
N ASN A 66 0.84 1.92 -3.78
CA ASN A 66 2.20 1.38 -3.81
C ASN A 66 2.30 0.00 -3.16
N VAL A 67 1.65 -0.18 -2.01
CA VAL A 67 1.56 -1.48 -1.33
C VAL A 67 0.85 -2.50 -2.21
N SER A 68 -0.30 -2.15 -2.76
CA SER A 68 -1.09 -3.04 -3.62
C SER A 68 -0.32 -3.49 -4.87
N ARG A 69 0.47 -2.57 -5.46
CA ARG A 69 1.32 -2.87 -6.60
C ARG A 69 2.48 -3.78 -6.23
N ASN A 70 3.19 -3.50 -5.13
CA ASN A 70 4.31 -4.33 -4.67
C ASN A 70 3.85 -5.76 -4.36
N LEU A 71 2.68 -5.92 -3.70
CA LEU A 71 2.11 -7.23 -3.41
C LEU A 71 1.72 -7.99 -4.69
N GLN A 72 1.19 -7.29 -5.70
CA GLN A 72 0.92 -7.90 -7.01
C GLN A 72 2.21 -8.36 -7.71
N GLU A 73 3.25 -7.53 -7.69
CA GLU A 73 4.54 -7.87 -8.29
C GLU A 73 5.16 -9.11 -7.63
N GLU A 74 5.08 -9.20 -6.31
CA GLU A 74 5.55 -10.36 -5.54
C GLU A 74 4.75 -11.63 -5.88
N GLN A 75 3.42 -11.56 -5.91
CA GLN A 75 2.58 -12.68 -6.32
C GLN A 75 2.89 -13.16 -7.74
N LEU A 76 3.10 -12.23 -8.68
CA LEU A 76 3.48 -12.55 -10.05
C LEU A 76 4.85 -13.21 -10.12
N TYR A 77 5.80 -12.76 -9.30
CA TYR A 77 7.12 -13.39 -9.19
C TYR A 77 7.02 -14.83 -8.68
N GLU A 78 6.25 -15.07 -7.63
CA GLU A 78 6.04 -16.41 -7.09
C GLU A 78 5.34 -17.34 -8.07
N MET A 79 4.31 -16.84 -8.76
CA MET A 79 3.60 -17.58 -9.82
C MET A 79 4.55 -18.00 -10.94
N ARG A 80 5.37 -17.06 -11.46
CA ARG A 80 6.37 -17.38 -12.49
C ARG A 80 7.33 -18.47 -12.01
N ARG A 81 7.91 -18.31 -10.81
CA ARG A 81 8.83 -19.30 -10.23
C ARG A 81 8.16 -20.66 -10.00
N ARG A 82 6.86 -20.70 -9.69
CA ARG A 82 6.11 -21.94 -9.56
C ARG A 82 5.90 -22.59 -10.93
N ASN A 83 5.52 -21.82 -11.94
CA ASN A 83 5.29 -22.29 -13.30
C ASN A 83 6.59 -22.88 -13.88
N GLU A 84 7.70 -22.15 -13.79
CA GLU A 84 9.02 -22.62 -14.24
C GLU A 84 9.41 -23.97 -13.62
N ARG A 85 9.14 -24.15 -12.31
CA ARG A 85 9.40 -25.42 -11.62
C ARG A 85 8.49 -26.55 -12.09
N SER A 86 7.23 -26.25 -12.40
CA SER A 86 6.28 -27.24 -12.95
C SER A 86 6.70 -27.65 -14.36
N GLU A 87 7.01 -26.68 -15.22
CA GLU A 87 7.51 -26.90 -16.58
C GLU A 87 8.78 -27.75 -16.56
N HIS A 88 9.74 -27.43 -15.68
CA HIS A 88 10.96 -28.21 -15.57
C HIS A 88 10.69 -29.68 -15.22
N ARG A 89 9.80 -29.94 -14.26
CA ARG A 89 9.42 -31.31 -13.86
C ARG A 89 8.70 -32.06 -14.98
N GLU A 90 7.88 -31.36 -15.77
CA GLU A 90 7.19 -31.95 -16.91
C GLU A 90 8.18 -32.34 -18.01
N LEU A 91 9.13 -31.45 -18.33
CA LEU A 91 10.20 -31.72 -19.28
C LEU A 91 11.10 -32.89 -18.82
N GLU A 92 11.45 -32.96 -17.53
CA GLU A 92 12.19 -34.09 -16.96
C GLU A 92 11.43 -35.41 -17.13
N ARG A 93 10.11 -35.43 -16.83
CA ARG A 93 9.27 -36.61 -17.00
C ARG A 93 9.16 -37.04 -18.46
N GLU A 94 9.03 -36.08 -19.37
CA GLU A 94 8.95 -36.34 -20.81
C GLU A 94 10.27 -36.88 -21.35
N ALA A 95 11.41 -36.32 -20.94
CA ALA A 95 12.73 -36.79 -21.35
C ALA A 95 13.04 -38.23 -20.87
N LEU A 96 12.57 -38.60 -19.67
CA LEU A 96 12.70 -39.96 -19.13
C LEU A 96 11.66 -40.94 -19.68
N ARG A 97 10.68 -40.46 -20.43
CA ARG A 97 9.57 -41.27 -20.94
C ARG A 97 10.10 -42.31 -21.94
N GLY A 98 9.97 -43.58 -21.59
CA GLY A 98 10.46 -44.70 -22.41
C GLY A 98 11.90 -45.12 -22.13
N ILE A 99 12.59 -44.48 -21.19
CA ILE A 99 13.89 -44.92 -20.66
C ILE A 99 13.64 -45.86 -19.47
N ASP A 100 14.23 -47.06 -19.48
CA ASP A 100 14.17 -47.98 -18.33
C ASP A 100 15.09 -47.48 -17.20
N THR A 101 14.49 -46.84 -16.20
CA THR A 101 15.21 -46.30 -15.03
C THR A 101 15.25 -47.25 -13.84
N SER A 102 14.72 -48.47 -13.98
CA SER A 102 14.60 -49.44 -12.88
C SER A 102 15.95 -49.85 -12.27
N GLY A 103 17.02 -49.86 -13.08
CA GLY A 103 18.39 -50.17 -12.64
C GLY A 103 19.04 -49.11 -11.74
N LEU A 104 18.55 -47.86 -11.72
CA LEU A 104 19.12 -46.76 -10.93
C LEU A 104 18.69 -46.78 -9.46
N GLY A 105 17.61 -47.50 -9.11
CA GLY A 105 17.06 -47.53 -7.75
C GLY A 105 17.98 -48.17 -6.68
N ASN A 106 19.02 -48.90 -7.09
CA ASN A 106 19.92 -49.63 -6.18
C ASN A 106 21.21 -48.87 -5.82
N LEU A 107 21.43 -47.66 -6.33
CA LEU A 107 22.67 -46.88 -6.09
C LEU A 107 22.63 -45.98 -4.85
N GLY A 108 21.54 -45.99 -4.08
CA GLY A 108 21.34 -45.16 -2.89
C GLY A 108 21.44 -45.86 -1.54
N ARG A 109 22.06 -47.05 -1.45
CA ARG A 109 22.33 -47.76 -0.19
C ARG A 109 23.81 -47.75 0.18
#